data_AF-A0A4Y8S557-F1
#
_entry.id   AF-A0A4Y8S557-F1
#
_cell.length_a   1.000
_cell.length_b   1.000
_cell.length_c   1.000
_cell.angle_alpha   90.00
_cell.angle_beta   90.00
_cell.angle_gamma   90.00
#
_symmetry.space_group_name_H-M   'P 1'
#
loop_
_entity.id
_entity.type
_entity.pdbx_description
1 polymer ?
#
loop_
_entity_poly.entity_id
_entity_poly.type
_entity_poly.pdbx_seq_one_letter_code
_entity_poly.pdbx_strand_id
1 'polypeptide(L)'
;MLNGVSIKMPGRPRSGLDSIGNTAVRVATGGRAPYTYSSNNSAIASVTAQGKVVGERNGSATITVRDASGQSVSYGVQVSNVLQVILDRRSYNNAAYLAWARSSGGVFFTAVHWNDLRRVYTRPFDVYTWTGNNNFWHVSANWLYGNVPAAAANNVNMNGAVLRPL
;
A
#
# COMPACT_ATOMS: atom_id res chain seq x y z
N MET A 1 -14.14 -5.58 8.38
CA MET A 1 -13.04 -4.60 8.56
C MET A 1 -11.86 -5.06 7.71
N LEU A 2 -11.16 -4.14 7.05
CA LEU A 2 -9.97 -4.39 6.24
C LEU A 2 -8.82 -3.61 6.90
N ASN A 3 -7.97 -4.31 7.67
CA ASN A 3 -6.99 -3.68 8.56
C ASN A 3 -5.58 -4.25 8.40
N GLY A 4 -5.36 -5.08 7.39
CA GLY A 4 -4.02 -5.50 7.01
C GLY A 4 -3.19 -4.34 6.48
N VAL A 5 -1.89 -4.36 6.74
CA VAL A 5 -0.95 -3.38 6.19
C VAL A 5 -1.02 -3.40 4.66
N SER A 6 -1.23 -2.23 4.06
CA SER A 6 -1.36 -2.05 2.61
C SER A 6 -0.58 -0.83 2.15
N ILE A 7 0.52 -1.04 1.42
CA ILE A 7 1.38 0.02 0.92
C ILE A 7 1.02 0.35 -0.53
N LYS A 8 0.65 1.61 -0.77
CA LYS A 8 0.34 2.15 -2.09
C LYS A 8 1.57 2.84 -2.67
N MET A 9 1.98 2.41 -3.86
CA MET A 9 2.98 3.05 -4.71
C MET A 9 2.32 3.36 -6.06
N PRO A 10 1.75 4.57 -6.23
CA PRO A 10 1.15 4.95 -7.50
C PRO A 10 2.15 4.81 -8.65
N GLY A 11 1.69 4.26 -9.79
CA GLY A 11 2.51 4.06 -10.98
C GLY A 11 3.49 2.87 -10.93
N ARG A 12 3.56 2.12 -9.82
CA ARG A 12 4.35 0.88 -9.78
C ARG A 12 3.55 -0.33 -10.27
N PRO A 13 4.12 -1.18 -11.15
CA PRO A 13 3.44 -2.40 -11.59
C PRO A 13 3.21 -3.37 -10.43
N ARG A 14 2.01 -3.95 -10.38
CA ARG A 14 1.59 -4.89 -9.34
C ARG A 14 1.85 -6.33 -9.77
N SER A 15 2.19 -7.18 -8.81
CA SER A 15 2.37 -8.63 -9.00
C SER A 15 1.05 -9.39 -9.25
N GLY A 16 -0.08 -8.75 -8.98
CA GLY A 16 -1.41 -9.37 -8.98
C GLY A 16 -1.82 -9.95 -7.62
N LEU A 17 -0.92 -10.00 -6.64
CA LEU A 17 -1.24 -10.43 -5.27
C LEU A 17 -1.77 -9.26 -4.44
N ASP A 18 -2.76 -9.54 -3.60
CA ASP A 18 -3.33 -8.57 -2.67
C ASP A 18 -2.53 -8.47 -1.36
N SER A 19 -2.51 -7.29 -0.74
CA SER A 19 -2.10 -7.11 0.65
C SER A 19 -2.91 -8.01 1.59
N ILE A 20 -2.21 -8.75 2.45
CA ILE A 20 -2.84 -9.70 3.39
C ILE A 20 -3.71 -8.93 4.38
N GLY A 21 -4.97 -9.33 4.53
CA GLY A 21 -5.93 -8.69 5.46
C GLY A 21 -6.51 -7.35 4.97
N ASN A 22 -6.21 -6.92 3.75
CA ASN A 22 -6.74 -5.69 3.14
C ASN A 22 -7.80 -5.95 2.05
N THR A 23 -8.22 -7.21 1.87
CA THR A 23 -9.28 -7.57 0.93
C THR A 23 -10.26 -8.55 1.57
N ALA A 24 -11.48 -8.59 1.04
CA ALA A 24 -12.49 -9.58 1.40
C ALA A 24 -13.39 -9.84 0.21
N VAL A 25 -13.87 -11.07 0.04
CA VAL A 25 -14.85 -11.41 -1.00
C VAL A 25 -16.18 -11.69 -0.34
N ARG A 26 -17.25 -11.07 -0.84
CA ARG A 26 -18.61 -11.29 -0.35
C ARG A 26 -19.54 -11.47 -1.53
N VAL A 27 -19.97 -12.72 -1.73
CA VAL A 27 -20.89 -13.09 -2.80
C VAL A 27 -22.31 -13.02 -2.27
N ALA A 28 -23.19 -12.30 -2.98
CA ALA A 28 -24.60 -12.25 -2.65
C ALA A 28 -25.28 -13.61 -2.83
N THR A 29 -26.23 -13.89 -1.95
CA THR A 29 -27.09 -15.07 -1.97
C THR A 29 -28.55 -14.64 -1.88
N GLY A 30 -29.45 -15.38 -2.51
CA GLY A 30 -30.87 -15.01 -2.63
C GLY A 30 -31.15 -13.93 -3.69
N GLY A 31 -32.41 -13.51 -3.82
CA GLY A 31 -32.82 -12.59 -4.88
C GLY A 31 -32.70 -13.19 -6.28
N ARG A 32 -32.65 -12.32 -7.30
CA ARG A 32 -32.53 -12.74 -8.72
C ARG A 32 -31.21 -12.27 -9.33
N ALA A 33 -30.36 -13.22 -9.72
CA ALA A 33 -29.16 -12.91 -10.50
C ALA A 33 -29.51 -12.31 -11.89
N PRO A 34 -28.61 -11.53 -12.52
CA PRO A 34 -27.26 -11.14 -12.06
C PRO A 34 -27.27 -10.11 -10.92
N TYR A 35 -26.17 -10.04 -10.17
CA TYR A 35 -25.94 -9.05 -9.12
C TYR A 35 -25.00 -7.94 -9.60
N THR A 36 -25.26 -6.72 -9.15
CA THR A 36 -24.39 -5.56 -9.35
C THR A 36 -23.87 -5.08 -8.00
N TYR A 37 -22.57 -4.86 -7.90
CA TYR A 37 -21.91 -4.32 -6.71
C TYR A 37 -21.48 -2.88 -6.96
N SER A 38 -21.65 -2.03 -5.97
CA SER A 38 -21.16 -0.65 -5.99
C SER A 38 -20.64 -0.23 -4.62
N SER A 39 -19.72 0.74 -4.61
CA SER A 39 -19.23 1.41 -3.40
C SER A 39 -19.68 2.85 -3.43
N ASN A 40 -20.14 3.39 -2.30
CA ASN A 40 -20.43 4.82 -2.20
C ASN A 40 -19.15 5.69 -2.23
N ASN A 41 -17.99 5.10 -1.95
CA ASN A 41 -16.69 5.77 -2.00
C ASN A 41 -15.58 4.78 -2.38
N SER A 42 -15.36 4.62 -3.69
CA SER A 42 -14.35 3.72 -4.25
C SER A 42 -12.91 4.13 -3.92
N ALA A 43 -12.67 5.40 -3.57
CA ALA A 43 -11.36 5.86 -3.11
C ALA A 43 -11.00 5.34 -1.72
N ILE A 44 -11.99 4.93 -0.90
CA ILE A 44 -11.76 4.27 0.40
C ILE A 44 -11.82 2.75 0.25
N ALA A 45 -12.88 2.22 -0.36
CA ALA A 45 -13.02 0.79 -0.62
C ALA A 45 -13.60 0.55 -2.01
N SER A 46 -12.85 -0.10 -2.89
CA SER A 46 -13.30 -0.50 -4.22
C SER A 46 -13.96 -1.89 -4.16
N VAL A 47 -14.87 -2.19 -5.08
CA VAL A 47 -15.50 -3.51 -5.19
C VAL A 47 -15.58 -3.94 -6.65
N THR A 48 -15.30 -5.21 -6.91
CA THR A 48 -15.42 -5.83 -8.24
C THR A 48 -16.83 -6.38 -8.47
N ALA A 49 -17.17 -6.70 -9.72
CA ALA A 49 -18.44 -7.35 -10.06
C ALA A 49 -18.62 -8.72 -9.40
N GLN A 50 -17.53 -9.35 -8.95
CA GLN A 50 -17.54 -10.63 -8.24
C GLN A 50 -17.63 -10.46 -6.71
N GLY A 51 -17.81 -9.24 -6.21
CA GLY A 51 -17.94 -8.97 -4.78
C GLY A 51 -16.63 -8.95 -4.00
N LYS A 52 -15.47 -8.96 -4.69
CA LYS A 52 -14.16 -8.70 -4.05
C LYS A 52 -14.04 -7.22 -3.72
N VAL A 53 -13.90 -6.90 -2.42
CA VAL A 53 -13.66 -5.58 -1.88
C VAL A 53 -12.17 -5.41 -1.57
N VAL A 54 -11.59 -4.25 -1.92
CA VAL A 54 -10.20 -3.90 -1.64
C VAL A 54 -10.15 -2.57 -0.87
N GLY A 55 -9.38 -2.52 0.22
CA GLY A 55 -9.09 -1.28 0.94
C GLY A 55 -8.10 -0.42 0.16
N GLU A 56 -8.51 0.81 -0.19
CA GLU A 56 -7.72 1.74 -0.99
C GLU A 56 -7.18 2.92 -0.18
N ARG A 57 -7.91 3.38 0.84
CA ARG A 57 -7.55 4.49 1.74
C ARG A 57 -8.14 4.26 3.13
N ASN A 58 -7.51 4.80 4.18
CA ASN A 58 -8.09 4.74 5.51
C ASN A 58 -9.43 5.50 5.55
N GLY A 59 -10.43 4.92 6.22
CA GLY A 59 -11.76 5.51 6.34
C GLY A 59 -12.88 4.49 6.29
N SER A 60 -14.09 4.96 6.02
CA SER A 60 -15.30 4.12 5.90
C SER A 60 -15.96 4.28 4.54
N ALA A 61 -16.49 3.17 4.04
CA ALA A 61 -17.32 3.11 2.83
C ALA A 61 -18.45 2.11 3.04
N THR A 62 -19.50 2.22 2.23
CA THR A 62 -20.62 1.29 2.20
C THR A 62 -20.64 0.62 0.83
N ILE A 63 -20.67 -0.71 0.83
CA ILE A 63 -20.88 -1.50 -0.37
C ILE A 63 -22.36 -1.84 -0.48
N THR A 64 -22.93 -1.58 -1.66
CA THR A 64 -24.31 -1.92 -2.00
C THR A 64 -24.30 -3.02 -3.05
N VAL A 65 -25.18 -4.00 -2.86
CA VAL A 65 -25.41 -5.09 -3.82
C VAL A 65 -26.86 -5.03 -4.26
N ARG A 66 -27.07 -4.99 -5.58
CA ARG A 66 -28.39 -4.93 -6.21
C ARG A 66 -28.63 -6.16 -7.08
N ASP A 67 -29.81 -6.74 -6.98
CA ASP A 67 -30.24 -7.87 -7.81
C ASP A 67 -30.97 -7.41 -9.08
N ALA A 68 -31.26 -8.34 -10.00
CA ALA A 68 -31.93 -8.07 -11.26
C ALA A 68 -33.42 -7.68 -11.12
N SER A 69 -34.02 -7.97 -9.96
CA SER A 69 -35.37 -7.53 -9.59
C SER A 69 -35.38 -6.13 -8.97
N GLY A 70 -34.20 -5.52 -8.82
CA GLY A 70 -34.03 -4.17 -8.29
C GLY A 70 -33.89 -4.09 -6.76
N GLN A 71 -33.94 -5.22 -6.06
CA GLN A 71 -33.75 -5.29 -4.60
C GLN A 71 -32.29 -4.99 -4.25
N SER A 72 -32.05 -4.32 -3.13
CA SER A 72 -30.70 -3.94 -2.71
C SER A 72 -30.45 -4.21 -1.23
N VAL A 73 -29.23 -4.64 -0.92
CA VAL A 73 -28.72 -4.75 0.45
C VAL A 73 -27.38 -4.02 0.53
N SER A 74 -26.98 -3.61 1.73
CA SER A 74 -25.71 -2.88 1.92
C SER A 74 -24.98 -3.33 3.18
N TYR A 75 -23.67 -3.16 3.18
CA TYR A 75 -22.83 -3.39 4.36
C TYR A 75 -21.70 -2.37 4.46
N GLY A 76 -21.37 -1.99 5.70
CA GLY A 76 -20.26 -1.09 5.99
C GLY A 76 -18.90 -1.78 5.88
N VAL A 77 -17.91 -1.02 5.40
CA VAL A 77 -16.50 -1.40 5.31
C VAL A 77 -15.70 -0.32 6.01
N GLN A 78 -14.92 -0.71 7.01
CA GLN A 78 -13.90 0.13 7.64
C GLN A 78 -12.53 -0.33 7.16
N VAL A 79 -11.73 0.62 6.71
CA VAL A 79 -10.38 0.42 6.17
C VAL A 79 -9.38 1.15 7.05
N SER A 80 -8.31 0.45 7.45
CA SER A 80 -7.20 1.02 8.21
C SER A 80 -5.86 0.41 7.76
N ASN A 81 -4.74 0.98 8.24
CA ASN A 81 -3.37 0.54 7.91
C ASN A 81 -3.01 0.62 6.42
N VAL A 82 -3.63 1.56 5.70
CA VAL A 82 -3.22 1.92 4.34
C VAL A 82 -2.23 3.07 4.41
N LEU A 83 -1.05 2.89 3.81
CA LEU A 83 -0.02 3.92 3.72
C LEU A 83 0.42 4.09 2.28
N GLN A 84 0.96 5.25 1.94
CA GLN A 84 1.59 5.52 0.65
C GLN A 84 3.08 5.78 0.83
N VAL A 85 3.87 5.30 -0.13
CA VAL A 85 5.28 5.70 -0.24
C VAL A 85 5.38 7.12 -0.78
N ILE A 86 6.07 7.96 -0.03
CA ILE A 86 6.50 9.28 -0.47
C ILE A 86 7.97 9.19 -0.81
N LEU A 87 8.28 9.34 -2.10
CA LEU A 87 9.64 9.41 -2.61
C LEU A 87 10.03 10.87 -2.81
N ASP A 88 11.16 11.25 -2.22
CA ASP A 88 11.82 12.51 -2.51
C ASP A 88 13.10 12.24 -3.28
N ARG A 89 13.15 12.78 -4.51
CA ARG A 89 14.26 12.57 -5.44
C ARG A 89 15.44 13.52 -5.22
N ARG A 90 15.40 14.37 -4.20
CA ARG A 90 16.59 15.09 -3.75
C ARG A 90 17.62 14.12 -3.23
N SER A 91 18.87 14.55 -3.27
CA SER A 91 19.99 13.78 -2.77
C SER A 91 20.28 14.13 -1.32
N TYR A 92 20.27 13.12 -0.45
CA TYR A 92 20.47 13.25 0.98
C TYR A 92 21.68 12.44 1.46
N ASN A 93 22.44 13.03 2.37
CA ASN A 93 23.20 12.26 3.36
C ASN A 93 22.26 11.85 4.51
N ASN A 94 22.74 11.04 5.45
CA ASN A 94 21.92 10.51 6.54
C ASN A 94 21.23 11.62 7.37
N ALA A 95 21.99 12.63 7.80
CA ALA A 95 21.48 13.70 8.65
C ALA A 95 20.40 14.52 7.93
N ALA A 96 20.63 14.86 6.66
CA ALA A 96 19.68 15.60 5.83
C ALA A 96 18.41 14.77 5.56
N TYR A 97 18.55 13.46 5.33
CA TYR A 97 17.41 12.56 5.19
C TYR A 97 16.58 12.51 6.47
N LEU A 98 17.20 12.36 7.64
CA LEU A 98 16.46 12.30 8.91
C LEU A 98 15.72 13.61 9.21
N ALA A 99 16.34 14.76 8.90
CA ALA A 99 15.67 16.05 9.01
C ALA A 99 14.45 16.15 8.07
N TRP A 100 14.62 15.75 6.80
CA TRP A 100 13.53 15.70 5.84
C TRP A 100 12.42 14.75 6.27
N ALA A 101 12.75 13.52 6.65
CA ALA A 101 11.79 12.50 7.04
C ALA A 101 10.94 12.98 8.23
N ARG A 102 11.55 13.62 9.24
CA ARG A 102 10.83 14.24 10.36
C ARG A 102 9.89 15.36 9.91
N SER A 103 10.34 16.22 8.98
CA SER A 103 9.50 17.30 8.44
C SER A 103 8.35 16.81 7.55
N SER A 104 8.47 15.63 6.95
CA SER A 104 7.48 15.08 6.02
C SER A 104 6.21 14.56 6.69
N GLY A 105 6.21 14.45 8.02
CA GLY A 105 5.14 13.79 8.79
C GLY A 105 4.99 12.30 8.47
N GLY A 106 5.99 11.70 7.82
CA GLY A 106 6.01 10.29 7.46
C GLY A 106 6.58 9.39 8.56
N VAL A 107 6.24 8.11 8.48
CA VAL A 107 6.77 7.05 9.33
C VAL A 107 7.82 6.24 8.56
N PHE A 108 8.76 5.64 9.30
CA PHE A 108 9.79 4.79 8.72
C PHE A 108 9.26 3.41 8.34
N PHE A 109 9.97 2.77 7.42
CA PHE A 109 9.66 1.42 6.99
C PHE A 109 10.02 0.42 8.09
N THR A 110 9.18 -0.62 8.23
CA THR A 110 9.38 -1.74 9.16
C THR A 110 9.37 -3.03 8.34
N ALA A 111 9.67 -4.17 8.97
CA ALA A 111 9.65 -5.47 8.31
C ALA A 111 8.28 -5.78 7.64
N VAL A 112 7.17 -5.41 8.28
CA VAL A 112 5.83 -5.66 7.74
C VAL A 112 5.54 -4.84 6.49
N HIS A 113 5.99 -3.57 6.44
CA HIS A 113 5.87 -2.73 5.25
C HIS A 113 6.64 -3.33 4.06
N TRP A 114 7.84 -3.86 4.33
CA TRP A 114 8.64 -4.52 3.31
C TRP A 114 8.04 -5.82 2.79
N ASN A 115 7.43 -6.61 3.68
CA ASN A 115 6.77 -7.84 3.28
C ASN A 115 5.57 -7.58 2.37
N ASP A 116 4.78 -6.55 2.66
CA ASP A 116 3.68 -6.14 1.80
C ASP A 116 4.19 -5.65 0.43
N LEU A 117 5.19 -4.78 0.40
CA LEU A 117 5.76 -4.28 -0.86
C LEU A 117 6.30 -5.40 -1.77
N ARG A 118 7.06 -6.35 -1.20
CA ARG A 118 7.58 -7.50 -1.95
C ARG A 118 6.49 -8.41 -2.48
N ARG A 119 5.35 -8.48 -1.78
CA ARG A 119 4.21 -9.28 -2.18
C ARG A 119 3.43 -8.61 -3.31
N VAL A 120 3.14 -7.33 -3.20
CA VAL A 120 2.16 -6.63 -4.04
C VAL A 120 2.75 -6.05 -5.33
N TYR A 121 4.06 -5.75 -5.39
CA TYR A 121 4.68 -5.13 -6.56
C TYR A 121 5.71 -6.04 -7.23
N THR A 122 5.83 -5.91 -8.55
CA THR A 122 6.82 -6.64 -9.35
C THR A 122 8.22 -6.11 -9.10
N ARG A 123 9.21 -6.98 -9.21
CA ARG A 123 10.64 -6.67 -9.05
C ARG A 123 11.30 -6.46 -10.42
N PRO A 124 12.42 -5.73 -10.52
CA PRO A 124 13.16 -5.03 -9.46
C PRO A 124 12.55 -3.67 -9.05
N PHE A 125 12.95 -3.17 -7.89
CA PHE A 125 12.71 -1.78 -7.52
C PHE A 125 14.00 -0.99 -7.72
N ASP A 126 14.13 -0.34 -8.88
CA ASP A 126 15.35 0.39 -9.26
C ASP A 126 15.48 1.76 -8.59
N VAL A 127 15.33 1.83 -7.26
CA VAL A 127 15.50 3.09 -6.50
C VAL A 127 16.43 2.87 -5.33
N TYR A 128 17.41 3.76 -5.17
CA TYR A 128 18.30 3.84 -4.03
C TYR A 128 17.75 4.87 -3.06
N THR A 129 17.17 4.42 -1.94
CA THR A 129 16.55 5.35 -0.98
C THR A 129 16.98 5.09 0.45
N TRP A 130 17.20 6.17 1.20
CA TRP A 130 17.09 6.18 2.65
C TRP A 130 15.65 5.88 3.07
N THR A 131 15.47 5.02 4.07
CA THR A 131 14.14 4.55 4.55
C THR A 131 14.01 4.51 6.07
N GLY A 132 15.06 4.88 6.80
CA GLY A 132 15.11 4.98 8.27
C GLY A 132 16.52 5.32 8.77
N ASN A 133 16.76 5.19 10.08
CA ASN A 133 18.08 5.36 10.69
C ASN A 133 19.05 4.30 10.14
N ASN A 134 19.91 4.68 9.19
CA ASN A 134 20.84 3.77 8.50
C ASN A 134 20.16 2.59 7.77
N ASN A 135 18.84 2.68 7.54
CA ASN A 135 18.10 1.69 6.76
C ASN A 135 18.06 2.16 5.32
N PHE A 136 18.68 1.36 4.47
CA PHE A 136 18.78 1.61 3.03
C PHE A 136 17.85 0.66 2.29
N TRP A 137 17.35 1.12 1.16
CA TRP A 137 16.67 0.26 0.23
C TRP A 137 17.38 0.28 -1.11
N HIS A 138 17.83 -0.92 -1.51
CA HIS A 138 18.35 -1.26 -2.82
C HIS A 138 17.64 -2.53 -3.27
N VAL A 139 17.07 -2.53 -4.47
CA VAL A 139 16.54 -3.77 -5.06
C VAL A 139 17.01 -3.87 -6.50
N SER A 140 18.26 -4.30 -6.68
CA SER A 140 18.73 -4.85 -7.96
C SER A 140 18.53 -6.37 -8.00
N ALA A 141 18.67 -6.98 -9.19
CA ALA A 141 18.51 -8.42 -9.39
C ALA A 141 19.45 -9.28 -8.52
N ASN A 142 20.58 -8.74 -8.05
CA ASN A 142 21.67 -9.52 -7.44
C ASN A 142 21.99 -9.18 -5.97
N TRP A 143 21.32 -8.22 -5.33
CA TRP A 143 21.52 -7.93 -3.91
C TRP A 143 20.19 -7.77 -3.18
N LEU A 144 19.87 -8.81 -2.43
CA LEU A 144 18.70 -8.95 -1.59
C LEU A 144 19.18 -8.94 -0.14
N TYR A 145 18.58 -8.07 0.65
CA TYR A 145 18.69 -7.99 2.12
C TYR A 145 19.93 -7.32 2.69
N GLY A 146 19.65 -6.40 3.62
CA GLY A 146 20.61 -5.95 4.61
C GLY A 146 20.87 -4.46 4.56
N ASN A 147 21.16 -3.89 5.73
CA ASN A 147 21.91 -2.66 5.84
C ASN A 147 23.08 -2.74 4.86
N VAL A 148 23.10 -1.87 3.85
CA VAL A 148 24.37 -1.59 3.16
C VAL A 148 25.34 -1.23 4.29
N PRO A 149 26.53 -1.86 4.38
CA PRO A 149 27.47 -1.56 5.45
C PRO A 149 27.60 -0.05 5.57
N ALA A 150 27.51 0.49 6.79
CA ALA A 150 27.56 1.94 7.00
C ALA A 150 28.78 2.56 6.27
N ALA A 151 29.91 1.84 6.21
CA ALA A 151 31.09 2.24 5.44
C ALA A 151 30.87 2.42 3.92
N ALA A 152 29.97 1.65 3.30
CA ALA A 152 29.62 1.78 1.87
C ALA A 152 28.51 2.81 1.62
N ALA A 153 27.74 3.22 2.64
CA ALA A 153 26.65 4.17 2.52
C ALA A 153 26.93 5.57 3.11
N ASN A 154 27.90 5.69 4.03
CA ASN A 154 28.31 6.95 4.65
C ASN A 154 28.94 7.96 3.66
N ASN A 155 29.24 7.53 2.43
CA ASN A 155 29.77 8.37 1.35
C ASN A 155 28.83 8.49 0.14
N VAL A 156 27.57 8.03 0.23
CA VAL A 156 26.67 8.02 -0.92
C VAL A 156 25.42 8.83 -0.66
N ASN A 157 25.24 9.80 -1.53
CA ASN A 157 24.14 10.73 -1.58
C ASN A 157 22.96 10.02 -2.28
N MET A 158 21.82 9.87 -1.61
CA MET A 158 20.70 9.03 -2.09
C MET A 158 19.34 9.72 -1.98
N ASN A 159 18.34 9.19 -2.66
CA ASN A 159 16.96 9.65 -2.51
C ASN A 159 16.40 9.32 -1.12
N GLY A 160 15.30 9.96 -0.72
CA GLY A 160 14.62 9.69 0.54
C GLY A 160 13.26 9.05 0.32
N ALA A 161 12.87 8.08 1.15
CA ALA A 161 11.52 7.54 1.14
C ALA A 161 10.96 7.40 2.57
N VAL A 162 9.70 7.80 2.73
CA VAL A 162 8.91 7.60 3.96
C VAL A 162 7.53 7.04 3.61
N LEU A 163 6.80 6.58 4.62
CA LEU A 163 5.40 6.19 4.50
C LEU A 163 4.50 7.26 5.10
N ARG A 164 3.37 7.54 4.47
CA ARG A 164 2.32 8.38 5.06
C ARG A 164 1.00 7.63 5.09
N PRO A 165 0.20 7.72 6.17
CA PRO A 165 -1.17 7.22 6.16
C PRO A 165 -1.92 7.81 4.96
N LEU A 166 -2.57 6.94 4.19
CA LEU A 166 -3.40 7.35 3.07
C LEU A 166 -4.82 7.63 3.55
#